data_AF-A0A7S3YGL9-F1
#
_entry.id   AF-A0A7S3YGL9-F1
#
_cell.length_a   1.000
_cell.length_b   1.000
_cell.length_c   1.000
_cell.angle_alpha   90.00
_cell.angle_beta   90.00
_cell.angle_gamma   90.00
#
_symmetry.space_group_name_H-M   'P 1'
#
loop_
_entity.id
_entity.type
_entity.pdbx_description
1 polymer ?
#
loop_
_entity_poly.entity_id
_entity_poly.type
_entity_poly.pdbx_seq_one_letter_code
_entity_poly.pdbx_strand_id
1 'polypeptide(L)'
;MWRIRNIPYERSVYRLTIDSDRQQIVLRTTNKKYFKRISIPQLQAVGEKLSADPSLLTYTHDNNTLIIQYKKSSKVIQVEAEYAKKRARDAEKEKRDGKSLGAFM
;
A
#
# COMPACT_ATOMS: atom_id res chain seq x y z
N MET A 1 -1.94 -2.86 -0.41
CA MET A 1 -3.37 -3.14 -0.67
C MET A 1 -4.20 -2.51 0.42
N TRP A 2 -5.40 -2.06 0.10
CA TRP A 2 -6.38 -1.59 1.08
C TRP A 2 -7.60 -2.50 1.04
N ARG A 3 -8.09 -2.89 2.22
CA ARG A 3 -9.29 -3.72 2.37
C ARG A 3 -10.33 -2.90 3.10
N ILE A 4 -11.47 -2.70 2.47
CA ILE A 4 -12.58 -1.96 3.06
C ILE A 4 -13.75 -2.94 3.22
N ARG A 5 -14.13 -3.17 4.47
CA ARG A 5 -15.17 -4.15 4.85
C ARG A 5 -16.52 -3.47 5.02
N ASN A 6 -17.56 -4.29 5.13
CA ASN A 6 -18.95 -3.86 5.31
C ASN A 6 -19.42 -2.93 4.20
N ILE A 7 -19.06 -3.24 2.95
CA ILE A 7 -19.59 -2.50 1.81
C ILE A 7 -20.53 -3.41 1.00
N PRO A 8 -21.85 -3.27 1.21
CA PRO A 8 -22.86 -4.20 0.70
C PRO A 8 -23.31 -3.88 -0.72
N TYR A 9 -22.80 -2.80 -1.34
CA TYR A 9 -23.26 -2.41 -2.67
C TYR A 9 -22.57 -3.23 -3.75
N GLU A 10 -23.26 -3.41 -4.88
CA GLU A 10 -22.75 -4.11 -6.05
C GLU A 10 -21.44 -3.52 -6.59
N ARG A 11 -20.61 -4.36 -7.20
CA ARG A 11 -19.32 -3.94 -7.77
C ARG A 11 -19.45 -2.77 -8.76
N SER A 12 -20.53 -2.75 -9.53
CA SER A 12 -20.79 -1.78 -10.61
C SER A 12 -21.03 -0.36 -10.10
N VAL A 13 -21.40 -0.16 -8.84
CA VAL A 13 -21.66 1.17 -8.30
C VAL A 13 -20.40 1.88 -7.82
N TYR A 14 -19.29 1.17 -7.62
CA TYR A 14 -18.03 1.76 -7.18
C TYR A 14 -17.30 2.43 -8.32
N ARG A 15 -16.75 3.61 -8.02
CA ARG A 15 -15.85 4.33 -8.90
C ARG A 15 -14.58 4.65 -8.15
N LEU A 16 -13.46 4.20 -8.69
CA LEU A 16 -12.12 4.56 -8.25
C LEU A 16 -11.55 5.61 -9.20
N THR A 17 -10.96 6.65 -8.64
CA THR A 17 -10.29 7.73 -9.36
C THR A 17 -9.05 8.16 -8.61
N ILE A 18 -8.12 8.82 -9.30
CA ILE A 18 -6.93 9.42 -8.70
C ILE A 18 -7.13 10.92 -8.63
N ASP A 19 -6.94 11.50 -7.45
CA ASP A 19 -6.88 12.94 -7.23
C ASP A 19 -5.40 13.34 -7.18
N SER A 20 -4.90 13.82 -8.32
CA SER A 20 -3.49 14.21 -8.49
C SER A 20 -3.13 15.46 -7.71
N ASP A 21 -4.09 16.33 -7.39
CA ASP A 21 -3.80 17.54 -6.60
C ASP A 21 -3.56 17.16 -5.14
N ARG A 22 -4.40 16.28 -4.60
CA ARG A 22 -4.29 15.81 -3.21
C ARG A 22 -3.42 14.58 -3.03
N GLN A 23 -2.91 14.01 -4.12
CA GLN A 23 -2.06 12.82 -4.13
C GLN A 23 -2.73 11.62 -3.42
N GLN A 24 -4.01 11.41 -3.72
CA GLN A 24 -4.86 10.41 -3.05
C GLN A 24 -5.69 9.61 -4.05
N ILE A 25 -5.98 8.36 -3.69
CA ILE A 25 -7.02 7.57 -4.36
C ILE A 25 -8.37 7.96 -3.76
N VAL A 26 -9.34 8.20 -4.64
CA VAL A 26 -10.72 8.52 -4.27
C VAL A 26 -11.61 7.35 -4.65
N LEU A 27 -12.25 6.78 -3.64
CA LEU A 27 -13.33 5.80 -3.79
C LEU A 27 -14.66 6.50 -3.56
N ARG A 28 -15.59 6.35 -4.50
CA ARG A 28 -16.96 6.86 -4.38
C ARG A 28 -17.97 5.87 -4.96
N THR A 29 -19.24 6.00 -4.58
CA THR A 29 -20.34 5.27 -5.23
C THR A 29 -21.20 6.19 -6.09
N THR A 30 -21.85 5.63 -7.13
CA THR A 30 -22.79 6.37 -7.99
C THR A 30 -24.01 6.87 -7.23
N ASN A 31 -24.51 6.09 -6.27
CA ASN A 31 -25.61 6.46 -5.37
C ASN A 31 -25.21 7.44 -4.25
N LYS A 32 -23.95 7.92 -4.23
CA LYS A 32 -23.39 8.86 -3.24
C LYS A 32 -23.44 8.39 -1.78
N LYS A 33 -23.68 7.10 -1.53
CA LYS A 33 -23.73 6.54 -0.17
C LYS A 33 -22.36 6.29 0.46
N TYR A 34 -21.31 6.20 -0.36
CA TYR A 34 -19.97 5.92 0.13
C TYR A 34 -18.94 6.86 -0.52
N PHE A 35 -18.06 7.40 0.31
CA PHE A 35 -16.91 8.21 -0.11
C PHE A 35 -15.73 7.97 0.82
N LYS A 36 -14.55 7.72 0.24
CA LYS A 36 -13.31 7.53 1.00
C LYS A 36 -12.12 8.05 0.20
N ARG A 37 -11.20 8.71 0.91
CA ARG A 37 -9.88 9.08 0.41
C ARG A 37 -8.83 8.19 1.04
N ILE A 38 -7.86 7.76 0.24
CA ILE A 38 -6.80 6.84 0.62
C ILE A 38 -5.47 7.47 0.21
N SER A 39 -4.59 7.70 1.18
CA SER A 39 -3.21 8.10 0.93
C SER A 39 -2.34 6.89 0.57
N ILE A 40 -1.25 7.15 -0.16
CA ILE A 40 -0.23 6.13 -0.47
C ILE A 40 1.09 6.54 0.20
N PRO A 41 1.32 6.16 1.47
CA PRO A 41 2.50 6.58 2.22
C PRO A 41 3.82 6.15 1.57
N GLN A 42 3.83 5.03 0.86
CA GLN A 42 5.04 4.51 0.20
C GLN A 42 5.56 5.44 -0.88
N LEU A 43 4.68 6.07 -1.65
CA LEU A 43 5.08 7.06 -2.66
C LEU A 43 5.58 8.34 -2.00
N GLN A 44 4.90 8.78 -0.94
CA GLN A 44 5.31 9.96 -0.16
C GLN A 44 6.71 9.77 0.44
N ALA A 45 7.02 8.58 0.95
CA ALA A 45 8.31 8.26 1.54
C ALA A 45 9.48 8.35 0.54
N VAL A 46 9.25 8.04 -0.74
CA VAL A 46 10.28 8.11 -1.80
C VAL A 46 10.25 9.43 -2.59
N GLY A 47 9.40 10.38 -2.16
CA GLY A 47 9.20 11.66 -2.82
C GLY A 47 8.59 11.56 -4.22
N GLU A 48 7.90 10.46 -4.54
CA GLU A 48 7.23 10.30 -5.83
C GLU A 48 5.80 10.82 -5.79
N LYS A 49 5.39 11.41 -6.91
CA LYS A 49 4.00 11.81 -7.12
C LYS A 49 3.16 10.64 -7.59
N LEU A 50 1.92 10.59 -7.14
CA LEU A 50 0.89 9.70 -7.62
C LEU A 50 0.59 10.00 -9.09
N SER A 51 0.77 9.00 -9.93
CA SER A 51 0.45 9.09 -11.37
C SER A 51 -1.05 9.29 -11.56
N ALA A 52 -1.44 10.13 -12.51
CA ALA A 52 -2.85 10.34 -12.88
C ALA A 52 -3.46 9.15 -13.65
N ASP A 53 -2.64 8.14 -14.00
CA ASP A 53 -3.07 7.00 -14.79
C ASP A 53 -3.98 6.04 -13.98
N PRO A 54 -5.27 5.92 -14.32
CA PRO A 54 -6.20 5.03 -13.63
C PRO A 54 -5.89 3.55 -13.86
N SER A 55 -5.13 3.19 -14.91
CA SER A 55 -4.77 1.79 -15.20
C SER A 55 -3.91 1.15 -14.10
N LEU A 56 -3.25 1.97 -13.28
CA LEU A 56 -2.45 1.55 -12.14
C LEU A 56 -3.31 1.11 -10.95
N LEU A 57 -4.61 1.39 -10.97
CA LEU A 57 -5.57 0.97 -9.96
C LEU A 57 -6.34 -0.26 -10.42
N THR A 58 -6.39 -1.25 -9.54
CA THR A 58 -7.29 -2.39 -9.70
C THR A 58 -8.10 -2.56 -8.43
N TYR A 59 -9.29 -3.12 -8.58
CA TYR A 59 -10.12 -3.46 -7.43
C TYR A 59 -10.93 -4.72 -7.68
N THR A 60 -11.24 -5.42 -6.60
CA THR A 60 -12.19 -6.52 -6.55
C THR A 60 -13.19 -6.28 -5.43
N HIS A 61 -14.41 -6.78 -5.61
CA HIS A 61 -15.45 -6.72 -4.61
C HIS A 61 -16.05 -8.11 -4.48
N ASP A 62 -16.01 -8.65 -3.26
CA ASP A 62 -16.51 -9.96 -2.92
C ASP A 62 -16.77 -10.02 -1.40
N ASN A 63 -17.74 -10.82 -0.95
CA ASN A 63 -18.05 -11.02 0.47
C ASN A 63 -18.13 -9.70 1.28
N ASN A 64 -18.90 -8.72 0.76
CA ASN A 64 -19.04 -7.36 1.33
C ASN A 64 -17.70 -6.64 1.61
N THR A 65 -16.65 -7.00 0.87
CA THR A 65 -15.30 -6.47 1.03
C THR A 65 -14.79 -5.95 -0.31
N LEU A 66 -14.41 -4.68 -0.33
CA LEU A 66 -13.73 -4.06 -1.46
C LEU A 66 -12.22 -4.11 -1.23
N ILE A 67 -11.49 -4.76 -2.14
CA ILE A 67 -10.03 -4.81 -2.14
C ILE A 67 -9.53 -3.87 -3.21
N ILE A 68 -8.72 -2.89 -2.81
CA ILE A 68 -8.11 -1.91 -3.71
C ILE A 68 -6.61 -2.15 -3.76
N GLN A 69 -6.06 -2.19 -4.96
CA GLN A 69 -4.65 -2.35 -5.23
C GLN A 69 -4.17 -1.22 -6.13
N TYR A 70 -2.92 -0.81 -5.88
CA TYR A 70 -2.22 0.17 -6.71
C TYR A 70 -0.89 -0.44 -7.12
N LYS A 71 -0.58 -0.37 -8.42
CA LYS A 71 0.68 -0.87 -8.97
C LYS A 71 1.83 0.06 -8.55
N LYS A 72 2.74 -0.46 -7.73
CA LYS A 72 3.93 0.28 -7.28
C LYS A 72 4.87 0.58 -8.43
N SER A 73 5.55 1.73 -8.38
CA SER A 73 6.64 2.07 -9.29
C SER A 73 7.90 1.25 -8.96
N SER A 74 8.81 1.14 -9.93
CA SER A 74 10.11 0.46 -9.76
C SER A 74 10.94 1.08 -8.64
N LYS A 75 10.92 2.41 -8.48
CA LYS A 75 11.65 3.10 -7.42
C LYS A 75 11.18 2.70 -6.03
N VAL A 76 9.86 2.66 -5.80
CA VAL A 76 9.29 2.20 -4.51
C VAL A 76 9.74 0.77 -4.22
N ILE A 77 9.69 -0.10 -5.23
CA ILE A 77 10.10 -1.51 -5.09
C ILE A 77 11.59 -1.62 -4.75
N GLN A 78 12.45 -0.84 -5.41
CA GLN A 78 13.90 -0.83 -5.15
C GLN A 78 14.21 -0.38 -3.71
N VAL A 79 13.61 0.72 -3.27
CA VAL A 79 13.80 1.25 -1.91
C VAL A 79 13.31 0.25 -0.86
N GLU A 80 12.14 -0.36 -1.05
CA GLU A 80 11.64 -1.41 -0.15
C GLU A 80 12.60 -2.62 -0.08
N ALA A 81 13.20 -3.01 -1.21
CA ALA A 81 14.16 -4.09 -1.27
C ALA A 81 15.48 -3.77 -0.56
N GLU A 82 15.97 -2.53 -0.66
CA GLU A 82 17.15 -2.06 0.06
C GLU A 82 16.93 -2.06 1.57
N TYR A 83 15.77 -1.54 2.03
CA TYR A 83 15.40 -1.59 3.44
C TYR A 83 15.26 -3.03 3.96
N ALA A 84 14.75 -3.95 3.14
CA ALA A 84 14.69 -5.37 3.50
C ALA A 84 16.09 -5.98 3.67
N LYS A 85 17.02 -5.70 2.74
CA LYS A 85 18.41 -6.14 2.83
C LYS A 85 19.12 -5.59 4.06
N LYS A 86 18.91 -4.30 4.38
CA LYS A 86 19.50 -3.67 5.57
C LYS A 86 19.01 -4.35 6.85
N ARG A 87 17.68 -4.53 7.00
CA ARG A 87 17.10 -5.22 8.16
C ARG A 87 17.61 -6.65 8.33
N ALA A 88 17.79 -7.38 7.22
CA ALA A 88 18.34 -8.74 7.27
C ALA A 88 19.81 -8.75 7.75
N ARG A 89 20.63 -7.79 7.30
CA ARG A 89 22.02 -7.65 7.76
C ARG A 89 22.11 -7.27 9.23
N ASP A 90 21.26 -6.36 9.68
CA ASP A 90 21.23 -5.91 11.08
C ASP A 90 20.79 -7.05 12.01
N ALA A 91 19.77 -7.82 11.63
CA ALA A 91 19.33 -9.00 12.39
C ALA A 91 20.39 -10.12 12.45
N GLU A 92 21.18 -10.31 11.38
CA GLU A 92 22.28 -11.27 11.37
C GLU A 92 23.43 -10.83 12.29
N LYS A 93 23.77 -9.54 12.33
CA LYS A 93 24.74 -8.99 13.28
C LYS A 93 24.29 -9.20 14.72
N GLU A 94 23.04 -8.85 15.03
CA GLU A 94 22.47 -9.02 16.37
C GLU A 94 22.52 -10.48 16.85
N LYS A 95 22.25 -11.45 15.97
CA LYS A 95 22.41 -12.88 16.28
C LYS A 95 23.85 -13.28 16.56
N ARG A 96 24.83 -12.75 15.82
CA ARG A 96 26.25 -13.03 16.04
C ARG A 96 26.72 -12.46 17.36
N ASP A 97 26.35 -11.20 17.63
CA ASP A 97 26.76 -10.49 18.83
C ASP A 97 26.14 -11.13 20.09
N GLY A 98 24.85 -11.48 20.03
CA GLY A 98 24.16 -12.21 21.10
C GLY A 98 24.69 -13.63 21.33
N LYS A 99 25.13 -14.33 20.29
CA LYS A 99 25.78 -15.64 20.41
C LYS A 99 27.19 -15.55 21.03
N SER A 100 27.90 -14.43 20.81
CA SER A 100 29.22 -14.22 21.42
C SER A 100 29.14 -14.01 22.94
N LEU A 101 28.06 -13.37 23.43
CA LEU A 101 27.82 -13.15 24.86
C LEU A 101 27.42 -14.43 25.61
N GLY A 102 26.77 -15.39 24.93
CA GLY A 102 26.39 -16.69 25.51
C GLY A 102 27.49 -17.76 25.48
N ALA A 103 28.66 -17.48 24.88
CA ALA A 103 29.76 -18.44 24.77
C ALA A 103 30.84 -18.26 25.86
N PHE A 104 30.69 -17.26 26.74
CA PHE A 104 31.63 -16.95 27.84
C PHE A 104 31.06 -17.27 29.24
N MET A 105 29.92 -17.96 29.33
CA MET A 105 29.36 -18.57 30.55
C MET A 105 29.28 -20.08 30.37
#